data_AF-A0A1P8KPD2-F1
#
_entry.id   AF-A0A1P8KPD2-F1
#
_cell.length_a   1.000
_cell.length_b   1.000
_cell.length_c   1.000
_cell.angle_alpha   90.00
_cell.angle_beta   90.00
_cell.angle_gamma   90.00
#
_symmetry.space_group_name_H-M   'P 1'
#
loop_
_entity.id
_entity.type
_entity.pdbx_description
1 polymer ?
#
loop_
_entity_poly.entity_id
_entity_poly.type
_entity_poly.pdbx_seq_one_letter_code
_entity_poly.pdbx_strand_id
1 'polypeptide(L)' 'MNYNVVVIISIVICAILSLLLSYYGALLVLDEKSGLFKVTQLIIAIVSMTTFYAPIKHLLIKYMDVEEDESENKND' A
#
# COMPACT_ATOMS: atom_id res chain seq x y z
N MET A 1 12.61 -15.02 -9.79
CA MET A 1 12.90 -14.35 -8.50
C MET A 1 11.67 -14.56 -7.63
N ASN A 2 11.82 -15.12 -6.42
CA ASN A 2 10.69 -15.67 -5.67
C ASN A 2 9.57 -14.61 -5.53
N TYR A 3 8.33 -14.94 -5.91
CA TYR A 3 7.14 -14.06 -5.85
C TYR A 3 7.06 -13.25 -4.54
N ASN A 4 7.53 -13.83 -3.44
CA ASN A 4 7.72 -13.16 -2.14
C ASN A 4 8.50 -11.83 -2.20
N VAL A 5 9.55 -11.72 -3.01
CA VAL A 5 10.34 -10.49 -3.14
C VAL A 5 9.49 -9.37 -3.74
N VAL A 6 8.65 -9.69 -4.74
CA VAL A 6 7.72 -8.74 -5.37
C VAL A 6 6.70 -8.22 -4.36
N VAL A 7 6.14 -9.15 -3.56
CA VAL A 7 5.18 -8.84 -2.52
C VAL A 7 5.80 -7.93 -1.46
N ILE A 8 7.01 -8.24 -0.98
CA ILE A 8 7.72 -7.42 0.01
C ILE A 8 7.96 -6.00 -0.53
N ILE A 9 8.44 -5.87 -1.77
CA ILE A 9 8.67 -4.55 -2.40
C ILE A 9 7.36 -3.77 -2.51
N SER A 10 6.28 -4.43 -2.91
CA SER A 10 4.95 -3.81 -3.02
C SER A 10 4.43 -3.30 -1.68
N ILE A 11 4.63 -4.07 -0.59
CA ILE A 11 4.27 -3.66 0.78
C ILE A 11 5.09 -2.44 1.21
N VAL A 12 6.41 -2.43 0.95
CA VAL A 12 7.29 -1.32 1.30
C VAL A 12 6.89 -0.04 0.58
N ILE A 13 6.65 -0.10 -0.73
CA ILE A 13 6.19 1.06 -1.52
C ILE A 13 4.83 1.55 -1.03
N CYS A 14 3.88 0.63 -0.78
CA CYS A 14 2.56 0.97 -0.26
C CYS A 14 2.65 1.66 1.11
N ALA A 15 3.53 1.19 2.00
CA ALA A 15 3.73 1.77 3.31
C ALA A 15 4.29 3.20 3.23
N ILE A 16 5.31 3.44 2.39
CA ILE A 16 5.89 4.77 2.19
C ILE A 16 4.85 5.74 1.64
N LEU A 17 4.12 5.33 0.59
CA LEU A 17 3.09 6.16 -0.03
C LEU A 17 1.96 6.48 0.95
N SER A 18 1.47 5.47 1.67
CA SER A 18 0.38 5.66 2.64
C SER A 18 0.79 6.57 3.79
N LEU A 19 2.05 6.51 4.22
CA LEU A 19 2.56 7.39 5.27
C LEU A 19 2.60 8.85 4.79
N LEU A 20 3.14 9.09 3.60
CA LEU A 20 3.15 10.43 3.01
C LEU A 20 1.74 10.97 2.78
N LEU A 21 0.87 10.18 2.14
CA LEU A 21 -0.52 10.54 1.89
C LEU A 21 -1.29 10.82 3.18
N SER A 22 -1.07 10.04 4.24
CA SER A 22 -1.73 10.26 5.51
C SER A 22 -1.38 11.59 6.16
N TYR A 23 -0.09 11.97 6.11
CA TYR A 23 0.39 13.20 6.73
C TYR A 23 -0.08 14.43 5.94
N TYR A 24 0.16 14.45 4.62
CA TYR A 24 -0.26 15.56 3.78
C TYR A 24 -1.77 15.65 3.66
N GLY A 25 -2.47 14.52 3.58
CA GLY A 25 -3.94 14.47 3.54
C GLY A 25 -4.57 14.99 4.83
N ALA A 26 -4.00 14.64 5.99
CA ALA A 26 -4.47 15.18 7.26
C ALA A 26 -4.21 16.69 7.37
N LEU A 27 -3.04 17.18 6.93
CA LEU A 27 -2.69 18.60 6.92
C LEU A 27 -3.61 19.47 6.06
N LEU A 28 -4.16 18.92 4.97
CA LEU A 28 -5.09 19.65 4.11
C LEU A 28 -6.46 19.90 4.76
N VAL A 29 -6.85 19.05 5.72
CA VAL A 29 -8.18 19.09 6.35
C VAL A 29 -8.13 19.64 7.77
N LEU A 30 -7.06 19.36 8.52
CA LEU A 30 -6.88 19.79 9.90
C LEU A 30 -5.50 20.39 10.15
N ASP A 31 -5.46 21.35 11.08
CA ASP A 31 -4.22 21.90 11.61
C ASP A 31 -3.45 20.85 12.43
N GLU A 32 -2.13 20.86 12.32
CA GLU A 32 -1.19 19.90 12.93
C GLU A 32 -1.29 19.91 14.46
N LYS A 33 -1.70 21.03 15.05
CA LYS A 33 -1.89 21.17 16.51
C LYS A 33 -3.22 20.61 17.02
N SER A 34 -4.13 20.21 16.14
CA SER A 34 -5.42 19.65 16.53
C SER A 34 -5.27 18.24 17.09
N GLY A 35 -5.97 17.94 18.20
CA GLY A 35 -6.02 16.58 18.74
C GLY A 35 -6.60 15.54 17.77
N LEU A 36 -7.42 15.99 16.82
CA LEU A 36 -8.03 15.16 15.78
C LEU A 36 -7.11 14.90 14.57
N PHE A 37 -5.96 15.58 14.48
CA PHE A 37 -5.00 15.43 13.39
C PHE A 37 -4.51 13.98 13.29
N LYS A 38 -4.09 13.40 14.41
CA LYS A 38 -3.60 12.01 14.47
C LYS A 38 -4.69 10.99 14.12
N VAL A 39 -5.93 11.24 14.52
CA VAL A 39 -7.06 10.36 14.21
C VAL A 39 -7.33 10.37 12.71
N THR A 40 -7.35 11.57 12.11
CA THR A 40 -7.57 11.74 10.68
C THR A 40 -6.43 11.15 9.86
N GLN A 41 -5.18 11.39 10.28
CA GLN A 41 -4.00 10.76 9.70
C GLN A 41 -4.12 9.23 9.71
N LEU A 42 -4.50 8.63 10.84
CA LEU A 42 -4.66 7.19 10.96
C LEU A 42 -5.74 6.65 9.99
N ILE A 43 -6.90 7.31 9.90
CA ILE A 43 -7.98 6.92 8.98
C ILE A 43 -7.49 6.98 7.54
N ILE A 44 -6.85 8.10 7.13
CA ILE A 44 -6.33 8.26 5.77
C ILE A 44 -5.25 7.21 5.49
N ALA A 45 -4.38 6.89 6.45
CA ALA A 45 -3.36 5.87 6.29
C ALA A 45 -3.96 4.48 6.04
N ILE A 46 -4.97 4.08 6.81
CA ILE A 46 -5.64 2.78 6.67
C ILE A 46 -6.32 2.69 5.31
N VAL A 47 -7.10 3.71 4.93
CA VAL A 47 -7.80 3.75 3.64
C VAL A 47 -6.80 3.75 2.48
N SER A 48 -5.69 4.48 2.61
CA SER A 48 -4.64 4.49 1.59
C SER A 48 -3.98 3.12 1.47
N MET A 49 -3.60 2.48 2.59
CA MET A 49 -2.95 1.16 2.54
C MET A 49 -3.85 0.11 1.88
N THR A 50 -5.14 0.09 2.20
CA THR A 50 -6.06 -0.88 1.61
C THR A 50 -6.33 -0.61 0.13
N THR A 51 -6.38 0.67 -0.27
CA THR A 51 -6.66 1.06 -1.66
C THR A 51 -5.44 0.90 -2.56
N PHE A 52 -4.25 1.27 -2.10
CA PHE A 52 -3.05 1.31 -2.93
C PHE A 52 -2.31 -0.03 -3.02
N TYR A 53 -2.46 -0.93 -2.05
CA TYR A 53 -1.73 -2.20 -2.06
C TYR A 53 -2.01 -3.05 -3.30
N ALA A 54 -3.29 -3.24 -3.66
CA ALA A 54 -3.69 -4.04 -4.82
C ALA A 54 -3.18 -3.49 -6.17
N PRO A 55 -3.36 -2.20 -6.52
CA PRO A 55 -2.86 -1.66 -7.78
C PRO A 55 -1.32 -1.63 -7.83
N ILE A 56 -0.63 -1.34 -6.72
CA ILE A 56 0.84 -1.37 -6.68
C ILE A 56 1.36 -2.78 -6.95
N LYS A 57 0.78 -3.80 -6.30
CA LYS A 57 1.15 -5.20 -6.51
C LYS A 57 0.95 -5.60 -7.97
N HIS A 58 -0.23 -5.32 -8.54
CA HIS A 58 -0.53 -5.69 -9.92
C HIS A 58 0.42 -5.01 -10.92
N LEU A 59 0.75 -3.74 -10.68
CA LEU A 59 1.68 -2.98 -11.52
C LEU A 59 3.10 -3.58 -11.39
N LEU A 60 3.60 -3.86 -10.19
CA LEU A 60 4.92 -4.48 -10.02
C LEU A 60 5.04 -5.86 -10.67
N ILE A 61 4.03 -6.71 -10.55
CA ILE A 61 4.01 -8.04 -11.19
C ILE A 61 4.14 -7.89 -12.72
N LYS A 62 3.34 -6.99 -13.30
CA LYS A 62 3.37 -6.70 -14.75
C LYS A 62 4.73 -6.15 -15.22
N TYR A 63 5.36 -5.29 -14.42
CA TYR A 63 6.62 -4.65 -14.80
C TYR A 63 7.86 -5.53 -14.61
N MET A 64 7.83 -6.45 -13.65
CA MET A 64 8.94 -7.36 -13.40
C MET A 64 8.84 -8.68 -14.17
N ASP A 65 7.82 -8.80 -15.04
CA ASP A 65 7.55 -10.00 -15.87
C ASP A 65 7.61 -11.29 -15.04
N VAL A 66 7.11 -11.21 -13.81
CA VAL A 66 7.01 -12.37 -12.93
C VAL A 66 5.67 -12.99 -13.25
N GLU A 67 5.68 -14.11 -13.98
CA GLU A 67 4.50 -14.94 -14.16
C GLU A 67 3.85 -15.15 -12.78
N GLU A 68 2.54 -14.94 -12.69
CA GLU A 68 1.74 -15.45 -11.58
C GLU A 68 1.81 -16.98 -11.66
N ASP A 69 2.94 -17.55 -11.22
CA ASP A 69 3.14 -18.98 -11.13
C ASP A 69 1.96 -19.51 -10.31
N GLU A 70 1.14 -20.33 -10.99
CA GLU A 70 -0.10 -20.99 -10.59
C GLU A 70 0.07 -21.82 -9.29
N SER A 71 0.42 -21.16 -8.20
CA SER A 71 0.54 -21.72 -6.87
C SER A 71 -0.79 -21.65 -6.10
N GLU A 72 -1.90 -21.50 -6.84
CA GLU A 72 -3.28 -21.65 -6.36
C GLU A 72 -4.14 -22.59 -7.25
N ASN A 73 -3.54 -23.52 -8.00
CA ASN A 73 -4.34 -24.57 -8.68
C ASN A 73 -3.60 -25.93 -8.81
N LYS A 74 -3.18 -26.49 -7.67
CA LYS A 74 -2.99 -27.95 -7.53
C LYS A 74 -3.69 -28.44 -6.27
N ASN A 75 -5.02 -28.46 -6.34
CA ASN A 75 -5.82 -29.42 -5.57
C ASN A 75 -6.49 -30.34 -6.60
N ASP A 76 -5.76 -31.40 -6.99
CA ASP A 76 -6.34 -32.67 -7.42
C ASP A 76 -6.42 -33.57 -6.18
#